data_AF-A0A7V7PNY8-F1
#
_entry.id   AF-A0A7V7PNY8-F1
#
_cell.length_a   1.000
_cell.length_b   1.000
_cell.length_c   1.000
_cell.angle_alpha   90.00
_cell.angle_beta   90.00
_cell.angle_gamma   90.00
#
_symmetry.space_group_name_H-M   'P 1'
#
loop_
_entity.id
_entity.type
_entity.pdbx_description
1 polymer ?
#
loop_
_entity_poly.entity_id
_entity_poly.type
_entity_poly.pdbx_seq_one_letter_code
_entity_poly.pdbx_strand_id
1 'polypeptide(L)'
;MPSAPVYKSAGEIVGRRDLADEVVLKAVAERLQFEKRDAGQARVVLDAALAGKQIAVNFVRSLALPMPSAPLEMPVQPLLADQPPQNPKGRRRFAFLPWS
;
A
#
# COMPACT_ATOMS: atom_id res chain seq x y z
N MET A 1 -7.06 -17.41 -20.30
CA MET A 1 -7.49 -16.77 -19.03
C MET A 1 -6.27 -16.67 -18.12
N PRO A 2 -6.00 -15.53 -17.45
CA PRO A 2 -4.90 -15.47 -16.50
C PRO A 2 -5.17 -16.48 -15.37
N SER A 3 -4.20 -17.32 -15.07
CA SER A 3 -4.22 -18.22 -13.91
C SER A 3 -4.44 -17.41 -12.65
N ALA A 4 -5.27 -17.90 -11.73
CA ALA A 4 -5.46 -17.25 -10.43
C ALA A 4 -4.11 -17.07 -9.72
N PRO A 5 -3.81 -15.89 -9.18
CA PRO A 5 -2.57 -15.67 -8.45
C PRO A 5 -2.55 -16.55 -7.20
N VAL A 6 -1.50 -17.35 -7.05
CA VAL A 6 -1.22 -18.10 -5.82
C VAL A 6 -0.43 -17.18 -4.90
N TYR A 7 -0.89 -17.03 -3.65
CA TYR A 7 -0.26 -16.15 -2.67
C TYR A 7 0.69 -16.94 -1.78
N LYS A 8 1.83 -16.35 -1.43
CA LYS A 8 2.82 -16.99 -0.55
C LYS A 8 2.48 -16.80 0.94
N SER A 9 1.77 -15.73 1.29
CA SER A 9 1.35 -15.44 2.65
C SER A 9 0.04 -14.66 2.70
N ALA A 10 -0.62 -14.65 3.85
CA ALA A 10 -1.85 -13.89 4.08
C ALA A 10 -1.61 -12.38 3.97
N GLY A 11 -0.43 -11.92 4.40
CA GLY A 11 0.00 -10.53 4.25
C GLY A 11 0.05 -10.08 2.78
N GLU A 12 0.42 -10.99 1.86
CA GLU A 12 0.44 -10.68 0.42
C GLU A 12 -0.97 -10.49 -0.16
N ILE A 13 -1.97 -11.20 0.36
CA ILE A 13 -3.37 -11.08 -0.06
C ILE A 13 -3.90 -9.68 0.22
N VAL A 14 -3.54 -9.10 1.38
CA VAL A 14 -4.04 -7.80 1.87
C VAL A 14 -3.08 -6.65 1.56
N GLY A 15 -1.98 -6.90 0.84
CA GLY A 15 -0.99 -5.88 0.50
C GLY A 15 -0.13 -5.41 1.68
N ARG A 16 -0.09 -6.19 2.76
CA ARG A 16 0.60 -5.91 4.02
C ARG A 16 1.50 -7.07 4.40
N ARG A 17 2.68 -7.15 3.75
CA ARG A 17 3.68 -8.21 4.00
C ARG A 17 4.30 -8.15 5.41
N ASP A 18 4.09 -7.07 6.14
CA ASP A 18 4.42 -6.90 7.56
C ASP A 18 3.57 -7.79 8.47
N LEU A 19 2.36 -8.18 8.04
CA LEU A 19 1.45 -8.98 8.85
C LEU A 19 1.81 -10.47 8.83
N ALA A 20 1.92 -11.04 10.03
CA ALA A 20 1.98 -12.48 10.21
C ALA A 20 0.63 -13.15 9.91
N ASP A 21 0.68 -14.36 9.36
CA ASP A 21 -0.52 -15.12 8.96
C ASP A 21 -1.46 -15.39 10.14
N GLU A 22 -0.91 -15.55 11.36
CA GLU A 22 -1.69 -15.75 12.58
C GLU A 22 -2.60 -14.55 12.93
N VAL A 23 -2.13 -13.33 12.66
CA VAL A 23 -2.90 -12.10 12.91
C VAL A 23 -4.09 -12.04 11.95
N VAL A 24 -3.87 -12.39 10.69
CA VAL A 24 -4.93 -12.45 9.68
C VAL A 24 -5.92 -13.56 10.02
N LEU A 25 -5.45 -14.72 10.48
CA LEU A 25 -6.32 -15.82 10.92
C LEU A 25 -7.24 -15.41 12.08
N LYS A 26 -6.71 -14.69 13.08
CA LYS A 26 -7.53 -14.15 14.17
C LYS A 26 -8.59 -13.18 13.65
N ALA A 27 -8.21 -12.26 12.76
CA ALA A 27 -9.16 -11.33 12.13
C ALA A 27 -10.25 -12.05 11.30
N VAL A 28 -9.90 -13.12 10.60
CA VAL A 28 -10.87 -13.99 9.90
C VAL A 28 -11.84 -14.61 10.89
N ALA A 29 -11.35 -15.19 11.99
CA ALA A 29 -12.19 -15.82 13.01
C ALA A 29 -13.14 -14.82 13.66
N GLU A 30 -12.65 -13.63 14.04
CA GLU A 30 -13.47 -12.54 14.59
C GLU A 30 -14.55 -12.10 13.61
N ARG A 31 -14.22 -11.98 12.32
CA ARG A 31 -15.20 -11.63 11.28
C ARG A 31 -16.26 -12.71 11.10
N LEU A 32 -15.88 -13.98 11.10
CA LEU A 32 -16.82 -15.09 11.00
C LEU A 32 -17.76 -15.11 12.20
N GLN A 33 -17.25 -14.89 13.42
CA GLN A 33 -18.07 -14.79 14.63
C GLN A 33 -19.06 -13.61 14.54
N PHE A 34 -18.61 -12.46 14.06
CA PHE A 34 -19.47 -11.29 13.85
C PHE A 34 -20.61 -11.59 12.87
N GLU A 35 -20.34 -12.37 11.82
CA GLU A 35 -21.33 -12.82 10.84
C GLU A 35 -22.17 -14.02 11.33
N LYS A 36 -22.04 -14.43 12.60
CA LYS A 36 -22.68 -15.64 13.19
C LYS A 36 -22.35 -16.93 12.45
N ARG A 37 -21.16 -17.01 11.85
CA ARG A 37 -20.58 -18.20 11.22
C ARG A 37 -19.63 -18.90 12.16
N ASP A 38 -19.30 -20.15 11.83
CA ASP A 38 -18.37 -20.96 12.62
C ASP A 38 -16.93 -20.43 12.50
N ALA A 39 -16.35 -20.06 13.64
CA ALA A 39 -14.97 -19.60 13.75
C ALA A 39 -13.94 -20.68 13.41
N GLY A 40 -14.31 -21.96 13.56
CA GLY A 40 -13.46 -23.10 13.22
C GLY A 40 -13.10 -23.15 11.73
N GLN A 41 -13.90 -22.50 10.88
CA GLN A 41 -13.67 -22.46 9.43
C GLN A 41 -12.61 -21.42 9.01
N ALA A 42 -12.08 -20.62 9.94
CA ALA A 42 -11.13 -19.56 9.62
C ALA A 42 -9.89 -20.06 8.87
N ARG A 43 -9.34 -21.22 9.28
CA ARG A 43 -8.19 -21.85 8.61
C ARG A 43 -8.52 -22.21 7.16
N VAL A 44 -9.68 -22.81 6.94
CA VAL A 44 -10.15 -23.25 5.61
C VAL A 44 -10.36 -22.05 4.68
N VAL A 45 -10.92 -20.95 5.19
CA VAL A 45 -11.09 -19.71 4.43
C VAL A 45 -9.73 -19.12 4.05
N LEU A 46 -8.75 -19.14 4.96
CA LEU A 46 -7.42 -18.64 4.70
C LEU A 46 -6.68 -19.49 3.66
N ASP A 47 -6.72 -20.81 3.79
CA ASP A 47 -6.10 -21.75 2.84
C ASP A 47 -6.74 -21.63 1.44
N ALA A 48 -8.07 -21.45 1.39
CA ALA A 48 -8.79 -21.17 0.15
C ALA A 48 -8.33 -19.85 -0.51
N ALA A 49 -8.06 -18.82 0.30
CA ALA A 49 -7.57 -17.54 -0.20
C ALA A 49 -6.13 -17.65 -0.72
N LEU A 50 -5.25 -18.38 -0.02
CA LEU A 50 -3.87 -18.66 -0.45
C LEU A 50 -3.83 -19.43 -1.77
N ALA A 51 -4.75 -20.38 -1.96
CA ALA A 51 -4.94 -21.11 -3.20
C ALA A 51 -5.51 -20.26 -4.37
N GLY A 52 -5.80 -18.98 -4.14
CA GLY A 52 -6.28 -18.05 -5.17
C GLY A 52 -7.78 -18.11 -5.44
N LYS A 53 -8.59 -18.68 -4.55
CA LYS A 53 -10.06 -18.65 -4.71
C LYS A 53 -10.57 -17.22 -4.50
N GLN A 54 -11.08 -16.61 -5.56
CA GLN A 54 -11.39 -15.18 -5.58
C GLN A 54 -12.38 -14.72 -4.49
N ILE A 55 -13.36 -15.57 -4.15
CA ILE A 55 -14.33 -15.26 -3.09
C ILE A 55 -13.62 -15.16 -1.73
N ALA A 56 -12.71 -16.09 -1.44
CA ALA A 56 -11.95 -16.08 -0.19
C ALA A 56 -10.93 -14.94 -0.16
N VAL A 57 -10.27 -14.65 -1.28
CA VAL A 57 -9.36 -13.50 -1.43
C VAL A 57 -10.09 -12.18 -1.15
N ASN A 58 -11.26 -11.98 -1.74
CA ASN A 58 -12.06 -10.77 -1.52
C ASN A 58 -12.54 -10.65 -0.07
N PHE A 59 -12.88 -11.78 0.56
CA PHE A 59 -13.23 -11.81 1.97
C PHE A 59 -12.05 -11.41 2.87
N VAL A 60 -10.87 -11.98 2.64
CA VAL A 60 -9.67 -11.64 3.43
C VAL A 60 -9.26 -10.17 3.24
N ARG A 61 -9.47 -9.60 2.05
CA ARG A 61 -9.21 -8.18 1.76
C ARG A 61 -10.18 -7.21 2.44
N SER A 62 -11.38 -7.64 2.80
CA SER A 62 -12.38 -6.80 3.45
C SER A 62 -12.31 -6.84 4.98
N LEU A 63 -11.34 -7.58 5.54
CA LEU A 63 -11.14 -7.68 6.99
C LEU A 63 -10.67 -6.35 7.58
N ALA A 64 -11.17 -6.06 8.79
CA ALA A 64 -10.60 -5.02 9.62
C ALA A 64 -9.31 -5.57 10.24
N LEU A 65 -8.17 -4.96 9.89
CA LEU A 65 -6.86 -5.36 10.36
C LEU A 65 -6.34 -4.36 11.42
N PRO A 66 -5.45 -4.80 12.33
CA PRO A 66 -4.84 -3.90 13.30
C PRO A 66 -4.06 -2.79 12.60
N MET A 67 -3.90 -1.66 13.28
CA MET A 67 -3.17 -0.50 12.74
C MET A 67 -1.76 -0.90 12.26
N PRO A 68 -1.27 -0.31 11.16
CA PRO A 68 0.10 -0.53 10.71
C PRO A 68 1.10 -0.08 11.77
N SER A 69 2.07 -0.95 12.05
CA SER A 69 3.18 -0.67 12.96
C SER A 69 4.37 -0.02 12.26
N ALA A 70 4.40 -0.05 10.92
CA ALA A 70 5.44 0.59 10.15
C ALA A 70 5.39 2.12 10.32
N PRO A 71 6.54 2.79 10.54
CA PRO A 71 6.58 4.23 10.59
C PRO A 71 6.14 4.81 9.24
N LEU A 72 5.33 5.86 9.27
CA LEU A 72 4.91 6.56 8.07
C LEU A 72 6.14 7.28 7.48
N GLU A 73 6.63 6.84 6.32
CA GLU A 73 7.63 7.60 5.59
C GLU A 73 6.99 8.88 5.05
N MET A 74 7.36 10.00 5.68
CA MET A 74 7.02 11.34 5.22
C MET A 74 7.97 11.70 4.06
N PRO A 75 7.49 11.84 2.81
CA PRO A 75 8.35 12.35 1.75
C PRO A 75 8.75 13.79 2.07
N VAL A 76 10.06 14.08 2.03
CA VAL A 76 10.58 15.43 2.25
C VAL A 76 10.20 16.29 1.05
N GLN A 77 9.37 17.30 1.27
CA GLN A 77 9.10 18.33 0.26
C GLN A 77 10.21 19.37 0.31
N PRO A 78 11.00 19.54 -0.77
CA PRO A 78 12.01 20.59 -0.81
C PRO A 78 11.34 21.95 -0.70
N LEU A 79 11.87 22.82 0.16
CA LEU A 79 11.36 24.19 0.26
C LEU A 79 11.82 24.99 -0.96
N LEU A 80 11.04 25.99 -1.35
CA LEU A 80 11.39 26.88 -2.48
C LEU A 80 12.75 27.58 -2.28
N ALA A 81 13.18 27.73 -1.02
CA ALA A 81 14.45 28.31 -0.62
C ALA A 81 15.67 27.39 -0.84
N ASP A 82 15.46 26.08 -1.02
CA ASP A 82 16.53 25.11 -1.29
C ASP A 82 16.90 25.04 -2.78
N GLN A 83 16.20 25.79 -3.65
CA GLN A 83 16.62 25.93 -5.03
C GLN A 83 17.83 26.87 -5.10
N PRO A 84 19.01 26.40 -5.56
CA PRO A 84 20.10 27.32 -5.85
C PRO A 84 19.59 28.33 -6.88
N PRO A 85 19.92 29.63 -6.74
CA PRO A 85 19.47 30.65 -7.67
C PRO A 85 19.86 30.19 -9.07
N GLN A 86 18.86 29.91 -9.92
CA GLN A 86 19.09 29.63 -11.32
C GLN A 86 19.71 30.89 -11.90
N ASN A 87 21.04 30.89 -12.04
CA ASN A 87 21.77 31.98 -12.69
C ASN A 87 21.24 32.07 -14.13
N PRO A 88 20.51 33.14 -14.49
CA PRO A 88 19.98 33.24 -15.84
C PRO A 88 21.15 33.35 -16.81
N LYS A 89 21.42 32.27 -17.55
CA LYS A 89 22.35 32.27 -18.69
C LYS A 89 21.81 33.23 -19.75
N GLY A 90 22.17 34.50 -19.66
CA GLY A 90 21.77 35.47 -20.67
C GLY A 90 21.78 36.91 -20.19
N ARG A 91 22.94 37.44 -19.79
CA ARG A 91 23.13 38.90 -19.71
C ARG A 91 23.18 39.44 -21.14
N ARG A 92 22.03 39.70 -21.76
CA ARG A 92 21.98 40.50 -23.00
C ARG A 92 22.45 41.90 -22.65
N ARG A 93 23.68 42.22 -23.04
CA ARG A 93 24.19 43.60 -23.03
C ARG A 93 23.36 44.38 -24.04
N PHE A 94 22.43 45.20 -23.56
CA PHE A 94 21.86 46.25 -24.38
C PHE A 94 22.97 47.27 -24.63
N ALA A 95 23.50 47.26 -25.86
CA ALA A 95 24.36 48.32 -26.32
C ALA A 95 23.50 49.59 -26.40
N PHE A 96 23.78 50.55 -25.52
CA PHE A 96 23.30 51.92 -25.68
C PHE A 96 23.93 52.49 -26.95
N LEU A 97 23.12 52.70 -27.98
CA LEU A 97 23.49 53.54 -29.12
C LEU A 97 23.14 54.99 -28.77
N PRO A 98 24.08 55.95 -28.90
CA PRO A 98 23.77 57.35 -28.72
C PRO A 98 22.99 57.87 -29.93
N TRP A 99 21.99 58.71 -29.67
CA TRP A 99 21.19 59.39 -30.69
C TRP A 99 21.92 60.68 -31.11
N SER A 100 22.06 60.90 -32.43
CA SER A 100 22.52 62.16 -33.05
C SER A 100 21.35 63.02 -33.50
#